data_AF-A0A9P0CF13-F1
#
_entry.id   AF-A0A9P0CF13-F1
#
_cell.length_a   1.000
_cell.length_b   1.000
_cell.length_c   1.000
_cell.angle_alpha   90.00
_cell.angle_beta   90.00
_cell.angle_gamma   90.00
#
_symmetry.space_group_name_H-M   'P 1'
#
loop_
_entity.id
_entity.type
_entity.pdbx_description
1 polymer ?
#
loop_
_entity_poly.entity_id
_entity_poly.type
_entity_poly.pdbx_seq_one_letter_code
_entity_poly.pdbx_strand_id
1 'polypeptide(L)'
;MRELDKTILSASCSKTKPPTFRSWSHSGEIIRVTCNDDLTLEWLKTKVPTLKTWEGARLAVVMMDELPKLTKASLWILGEAQADLDQKEVVLRRVEGQNPNLHVTKWGTFHHEIKKDPKGHLFFGIGDEDMGTLKAKSMRMIYAFTSLTIRPKVEKKTEAGPSK
;
A
#
# COMPACT_ATOMS: atom_id res chain seq x y z
N MET A 1 -5.03 -17.38 43.73
CA MET A 1 -4.67 -16.78 42.42
C MET A 1 -3.73 -17.65 41.58
N ARG A 2 -3.62 -18.99 41.81
CA ARG A 2 -2.82 -19.92 40.97
C ARG A 2 -3.62 -21.09 40.38
N GLU A 3 -4.90 -21.20 40.76
CA GLU A 3 -5.81 -22.27 40.35
C GLU A 3 -6.57 -21.92 39.06
N LEU A 4 -6.95 -20.64 38.88
CA LEU A 4 -7.62 -20.17 37.65
C LEU A 4 -6.74 -20.32 36.40
N ASP A 5 -5.43 -20.07 36.53
CA ASP A 5 -4.49 -20.17 35.40
C ASP A 5 -4.32 -21.62 34.93
N LYS A 6 -4.41 -22.59 35.84
CA LYS A 6 -4.36 -24.02 35.49
C LYS A 6 -5.61 -24.47 34.76
N THR A 7 -6.78 -23.94 35.11
CA THR A 7 -8.05 -24.32 34.47
C THR A 7 -8.20 -23.72 33.07
N ILE A 8 -7.68 -22.51 32.84
CA ILE A 8 -7.69 -21.88 31.51
C ILE A 8 -6.72 -22.59 30.56
N LEU A 9 -5.57 -23.06 31.06
CA LEU A 9 -4.59 -23.80 30.27
C LEU A 9 -4.96 -25.29 30.08
N SER A 10 -5.82 -25.88 30.93
CA SER A 10 -6.24 -27.29 30.80
C SER A 10 -7.49 -27.48 29.92
N ALA A 11 -8.25 -26.43 29.65
CA ALA A 11 -9.56 -26.52 28.97
C ALA A 11 -9.55 -26.23 27.46
N SER A 12 -8.39 -26.21 26.78
CA SER A 12 -8.37 -26.14 25.31
C SER A 12 -7.29 -27.02 24.71
N CYS A 13 -7.50 -28.34 24.79
CA CYS A 13 -6.92 -29.24 23.80
C CYS A 13 -7.79 -29.21 22.54
N SER A 14 -7.85 -28.06 21.86
CA SER A 14 -8.14 -28.08 20.43
C SER A 14 -6.84 -28.46 19.74
N LYS A 15 -6.82 -29.55 18.97
CA LYS A 15 -5.67 -30.04 18.20
C LYS A 15 -5.28 -29.10 17.04
N THR A 16 -5.54 -27.81 17.18
CA THR A 16 -5.32 -26.80 16.15
C THR A 16 -4.05 -26.05 16.48
N LYS A 17 -3.01 -26.31 15.68
CA LYS A 17 -1.77 -25.55 15.68
C LYS A 17 -2.12 -24.06 15.52
N PRO A 18 -1.54 -23.15 16.32
CA PRO A 18 -1.79 -21.72 16.17
C PRO A 18 -1.30 -21.24 14.78
N PRO A 19 -1.95 -20.22 14.19
CA PRO A 19 -1.47 -19.63 12.94
C PRO A 19 -0.05 -19.09 13.13
N THR A 20 0.83 -19.32 12.17
CA THR A 20 2.22 -18.86 12.24
C THR A 20 2.65 -18.13 10.98
N PHE A 21 3.25 -16.96 11.17
CA PHE A 21 3.69 -16.08 10.09
C PHE A 21 5.21 -16.02 10.05
N ARG A 22 5.78 -16.08 8.84
CA ARG A 22 7.22 -15.93 8.60
C ARG A 22 7.63 -14.47 8.68
N SER A 23 6.84 -13.60 8.07
CA SER A 23 7.10 -12.17 8.00
C SER A 23 5.83 -11.42 7.64
N TRP A 24 5.82 -10.12 7.89
CA TRP A 24 4.80 -9.22 7.38
C TRP A 24 5.45 -7.88 7.03
N SER A 25 4.83 -7.17 6.09
CA SER A 25 5.18 -5.80 5.72
C SER A 25 3.93 -5.07 5.28
N HIS A 26 3.98 -3.75 5.22
CA HIS A 26 2.86 -2.94 4.74
C HIS A 26 3.37 -1.90 3.73
N SER A 27 2.52 -1.57 2.77
CA SER A 27 2.80 -0.57 1.75
C SER A 27 1.49 0.11 1.36
N GLY A 28 1.27 1.32 1.89
CA GLY A 28 0.00 2.02 1.72
C GLY A 28 -1.13 1.26 2.40
N GLU A 29 -2.17 0.94 1.62
CA GLU A 29 -3.35 0.21 2.07
C GLU A 29 -3.16 -1.33 2.01
N ILE A 30 -2.01 -1.80 1.53
CA ILE A 30 -1.71 -3.22 1.36
C ILE A 30 -0.88 -3.72 2.54
N ILE A 31 -1.33 -4.78 3.20
CA ILE A 31 -0.55 -5.54 4.18
C ILE A 31 -0.14 -6.87 3.53
N ARG A 32 1.16 -7.08 3.36
CA ARG A 32 1.72 -8.34 2.86
C ARG A 32 2.06 -9.22 4.04
N VAL A 33 1.52 -10.43 4.07
CA VAL A 33 1.77 -11.41 5.13
C VAL A 33 2.27 -12.70 4.50
N THR A 34 3.44 -13.17 4.95
CA THR A 34 3.99 -14.46 4.54
C THR A 34 3.57 -15.51 5.57
N CYS A 35 2.63 -16.37 5.19
CA CYS A 35 2.18 -17.50 6.02
C CYS A 35 3.23 -18.63 5.99
N ASN A 36 3.39 -19.37 7.09
CA ASN A 36 4.28 -20.55 7.11
C ASN A 36 3.65 -21.80 6.49
N ASP A 37 2.31 -21.86 6.45
CA ASP A 37 1.54 -22.99 5.96
C ASP A 37 0.16 -22.54 5.44
N ASP A 38 -0.49 -23.38 4.63
CA ASP A 38 -1.80 -23.11 4.04
C ASP A 38 -2.90 -22.98 5.10
N LEU A 39 -2.77 -23.70 6.22
CA LEU A 39 -3.68 -23.59 7.37
C LEU A 39 -3.70 -22.17 7.94
N THR A 40 -2.54 -21.53 8.05
CA THR A 40 -2.44 -20.13 8.49
C THR A 40 -3.10 -19.19 7.49
N LEU A 41 -2.98 -19.46 6.18
CA LEU A 41 -3.62 -18.66 5.13
C LEU A 41 -5.15 -18.80 5.16
N GLU A 42 -5.68 -20.02 5.30
CA GLU A 42 -7.11 -20.27 5.45
C GLU A 42 -7.68 -19.62 6.71
N TRP A 43 -6.93 -19.69 7.82
CA TRP A 43 -7.26 -18.98 9.05
C TRP A 43 -7.36 -17.47 8.81
N LEU A 44 -6.40 -16.89 8.08
CA LEU A 44 -6.38 -15.46 7.77
C LEU A 44 -7.58 -15.06 6.90
N LYS A 45 -7.87 -15.84 5.85
CA LYS A 45 -9.05 -15.65 4.98
C LYS A 45 -10.37 -15.71 5.75
N THR A 46 -10.43 -16.54 6.79
CA THR A 46 -11.63 -16.68 7.64
C THR A 46 -11.75 -15.53 8.65
N LYS A 47 -10.64 -15.05 9.21
CA LYS A 47 -10.67 -14.05 10.28
C LYS A 47 -10.75 -12.62 9.78
N VAL A 48 -10.02 -12.26 8.72
CA VAL A 48 -9.96 -10.87 8.23
C VAL A 48 -11.35 -10.27 7.91
N PRO A 49 -12.28 -11.00 7.25
CA PRO A 49 -13.62 -10.47 6.99
C PRO A 49 -14.45 -10.21 8.25
N THR A 50 -14.10 -10.83 9.38
CA THR A 50 -14.83 -10.67 10.66
C THR A 50 -14.34 -9.49 11.49
N LEU A 51 -13.25 -8.84 11.08
CA LEU A 51 -12.70 -7.69 11.79
C LEU A 51 -13.60 -6.47 11.62
N LYS A 52 -13.99 -5.85 12.74
CA LYS A 52 -14.67 -4.56 12.72
C LYS A 52 -13.65 -3.46 12.42
N THR A 53 -13.72 -2.92 11.21
CA THR A 53 -12.91 -1.78 10.77
C THR A 53 -13.66 -0.46 10.94
N TRP A 54 -12.97 0.66 10.67
CA TRP A 54 -13.61 1.97 10.60
C TRP A 54 -14.59 2.08 9.43
N GLU A 55 -15.44 3.11 9.46
CA GLU A 55 -16.46 3.34 8.44
C GLU A 55 -15.85 3.46 7.03
N GLY A 56 -16.42 2.75 6.07
CA GLY A 56 -15.97 2.71 4.67
C GLY A 56 -14.81 1.76 4.37
N ALA A 57 -14.13 1.20 5.38
CA ALA A 57 -13.06 0.23 5.14
C ALA A 57 -13.61 -1.15 4.74
N ARG A 58 -12.95 -1.78 3.76
CA ARG A 58 -13.21 -3.17 3.34
C ARG A 58 -11.88 -3.89 3.25
N LEU A 59 -11.70 -4.92 4.09
CA LEU A 59 -10.52 -5.76 4.06
C LEU A 59 -10.80 -7.04 3.26
N ALA A 60 -9.83 -7.44 2.45
CA ALA A 60 -9.85 -8.70 1.73
C ALA A 60 -8.47 -9.35 1.82
N VAL A 61 -8.46 -10.69 1.86
CA VAL A 61 -7.23 -11.48 1.77
C VAL A 61 -7.15 -12.03 0.36
N VAL A 62 -6.17 -11.53 -0.38
CA VAL A 62 -5.89 -11.93 -1.77
C VAL A 62 -4.46 -12.45 -1.87
N MET A 63 -4.20 -13.23 -2.91
CA MET A 63 -2.85 -13.70 -3.20
C MET A 63 -1.99 -12.56 -3.76
N MET A 64 -0.67 -12.73 -3.71
CA MET A 64 0.27 -11.67 -4.11
C MET A 64 0.17 -11.30 -5.59
N ASP A 65 -0.18 -12.25 -6.44
CA ASP A 65 -0.39 -12.08 -7.88
C ASP A 65 -1.71 -11.38 -8.23
N GLU A 66 -2.68 -11.44 -7.32
CA GLU A 66 -3.97 -10.72 -7.41
C GLU A 66 -3.85 -9.26 -6.94
N LEU A 67 -2.77 -8.90 -6.24
CA LEU A 67 -2.54 -7.51 -5.85
C LEU A 67 -2.25 -6.64 -7.08
N PRO A 68 -2.80 -5.42 -7.14
CA PRO A 68 -2.45 -4.46 -8.17
C PRO A 68 -0.93 -4.25 -8.21
N LYS A 69 -0.34 -4.39 -9.39
CA LYS A 69 1.06 -4.01 -9.61
C LYS A 69 1.14 -2.49 -9.60
N LEU A 70 1.71 -1.96 -8.53
CA LEU A 70 1.91 -0.53 -8.36
C LEU A 70 3.38 -0.21 -8.57
N THR A 71 3.68 0.64 -9.53
CA THR A 71 5.01 1.22 -9.70
C THR A 71 5.14 2.41 -8.76
N LYS A 72 6.06 2.34 -7.79
CA LYS A 72 6.37 3.48 -6.92
C LYS A 72 6.98 4.59 -7.77
N ALA A 73 6.45 5.79 -7.66
CA ALA A 73 6.93 6.96 -8.37
C ALA A 73 6.99 8.18 -7.45
N SER A 74 7.90 9.09 -7.76
CA SER A 74 8.04 10.36 -7.05
C SER A 74 7.76 11.53 -7.98
N LEU A 75 7.05 12.52 -7.47
CA LEU A 75 6.79 13.81 -8.08
C LEU A 75 7.55 14.89 -7.31
N TRP A 76 8.14 15.83 -8.03
CA TRP A 76 8.77 17.02 -7.45
C TRP A 76 7.90 18.24 -7.72
N ILE A 77 7.41 18.91 -6.68
CA ILE A 77 6.63 20.15 -6.78
C ILE A 77 7.46 21.32 -6.25
N LEU A 78 7.64 22.37 -7.04
CA LEU A 78 8.47 23.54 -6.70
C LEU A 78 7.60 24.76 -6.35
N GLY A 79 8.09 25.61 -5.44
CA GLY A 79 7.61 26.97 -5.23
C GLY A 79 6.19 27.07 -4.65
N GLU A 80 5.42 28.06 -5.11
CA GLU A 80 4.08 28.38 -4.61
C GLU A 80 3.06 27.23 -4.78
N ALA A 81 3.31 26.31 -5.71
CA ALA A 81 2.50 25.12 -5.91
C ALA A 81 2.60 24.11 -4.73
N GLN A 82 3.51 24.35 -3.78
CA GLN A 82 3.65 23.55 -2.56
C GLN A 82 2.60 23.88 -1.49
N ALA A 83 1.87 24.99 -1.60
CA ALA A 83 0.96 25.47 -0.55
C ALA A 83 -0.11 24.44 -0.14
N ASP A 84 -0.56 23.61 -1.10
CA ASP A 84 -1.63 22.63 -0.90
C ASP A 84 -1.11 21.22 -0.60
N LEU A 85 0.21 21.00 -0.48
CA LEU A 85 0.79 19.66 -0.25
C LEU A 85 0.32 18.99 1.04
N ASP A 86 -0.12 19.80 2.00
CA ASP A 86 -0.62 19.35 3.30
C ASP A 86 -2.02 18.73 3.20
N GLN A 87 -2.71 19.00 2.10
CA GLN A 87 -4.07 18.54 1.82
C GLN A 87 -4.03 17.51 0.69
N LYS A 88 -3.67 16.26 1.03
CA LYS A 88 -3.50 15.17 0.05
C LYS A 88 -4.70 15.01 -0.89
N GLU A 89 -5.93 15.16 -0.38
CA GLU A 89 -7.16 15.04 -1.16
C GLU A 89 -7.28 16.16 -2.19
N VAL A 90 -6.83 17.37 -1.85
CA VAL A 90 -6.84 18.53 -2.75
C VAL A 90 -5.80 18.35 -3.85
N VAL A 91 -4.60 17.87 -3.50
CA VAL A 91 -3.56 17.54 -4.49
C VAL A 91 -4.07 16.50 -5.47
N LEU A 92 -4.59 15.36 -4.99
CA LEU A 92 -5.08 14.28 -5.84
C LEU A 92 -6.24 14.74 -6.74
N ARG A 93 -7.22 15.47 -6.19
CA ARG A 93 -8.32 16.05 -6.99
C ARG A 93 -7.82 17.01 -8.06
N ARG A 94 -6.81 17.83 -7.76
CA ARG A 94 -6.23 18.75 -8.74
C ARG A 94 -5.50 18.00 -9.84
N VAL A 95 -4.70 16.98 -9.49
CA VAL A 95 -4.01 16.11 -10.44
C VAL A 95 -5.02 15.42 -11.35
N GLU A 96 -6.09 14.86 -10.80
CA GLU A 96 -7.16 14.21 -11.57
C GLU A 96 -7.84 15.20 -12.54
N GLY A 97 -8.27 16.36 -12.04
CA GLY A 97 -8.95 17.37 -12.86
C GLY A 97 -8.07 17.95 -13.98
N GLN A 98 -6.75 18.02 -13.78
CA GLN A 98 -5.81 18.54 -14.77
C GLN A 98 -5.29 17.47 -15.74
N ASN A 99 -5.49 16.19 -15.43
CA ASN A 99 -5.04 15.06 -16.23
C ASN A 99 -6.20 14.06 -16.40
N PRO A 100 -7.22 14.40 -17.20
CA PRO A 100 -8.45 13.59 -17.33
C PRO A 100 -8.21 12.19 -17.92
N ASN A 101 -7.01 11.93 -18.44
CA ASN A 101 -6.56 10.66 -18.97
C ASN A 101 -5.83 9.78 -17.93
N LEU A 102 -5.79 10.19 -16.66
CA LEU A 102 -5.19 9.44 -15.57
C LEU A 102 -6.26 9.11 -14.52
N HIS A 103 -6.28 7.87 -14.04
CA HIS A 103 -7.20 7.43 -12.99
C HIS A 103 -6.57 7.59 -11.61
N VAL A 104 -6.33 8.84 -11.22
CA VAL A 104 -5.60 9.22 -10.00
C VAL A 104 -6.25 8.66 -8.73
N THR A 105 -7.57 8.48 -8.72
CA THR A 105 -8.31 7.82 -7.63
C THR A 105 -7.92 6.36 -7.39
N LYS A 106 -7.38 5.68 -8.41
CA LYS A 106 -6.85 4.31 -8.31
C LYS A 106 -5.38 4.27 -7.90
N TRP A 107 -4.73 5.42 -7.74
CA TRP A 107 -3.33 5.46 -7.31
C TRP A 107 -3.26 5.11 -5.83
N GLY A 108 -2.49 4.09 -5.50
CA GLY A 108 -2.26 3.72 -4.12
C GLY A 108 -1.39 4.78 -3.46
N THR A 109 -1.92 5.51 -2.49
CA THR A 109 -1.08 6.36 -1.64
C THR A 109 -0.28 5.45 -0.71
N PHE A 110 1.03 5.33 -0.97
CA PHE A 110 1.92 4.69 0.00
C PHE A 110 2.04 5.64 1.20
N HIS A 111 1.26 5.35 2.25
CA HIS A 111 1.10 6.12 3.49
C HIS A 111 2.41 6.64 4.11
N HIS A 112 3.57 6.07 3.76
CA HIS A 112 4.85 6.43 4.34
C HIS A 112 5.57 7.62 3.67
N GLU A 113 5.36 7.97 2.41
CA GLU A 113 6.28 8.92 1.75
C GLU A 113 5.66 10.21 1.22
N ILE A 114 4.68 10.82 1.89
CA ILE A 114 4.67 12.30 1.88
C ILE A 114 5.79 12.75 2.83
N LYS A 115 7.03 12.45 2.45
CA LYS A 115 8.16 13.12 3.07
C LYS A 115 8.05 14.54 2.57
N LYS A 116 7.59 15.45 3.44
CA LYS A 116 8.01 16.85 3.41
C LYS A 116 9.54 16.87 3.55
N ASP A 117 10.24 16.43 2.51
CA ASP A 117 11.55 17.00 2.27
C ASP A 117 11.26 18.50 2.07
N PRO A 118 12.04 19.43 2.64
CA PRO A 118 11.93 20.88 2.39
C PRO A 118 11.88 21.27 0.89
N LYS A 119 12.03 20.30 -0.01
CA LYS A 119 12.02 20.38 -1.47
C LYS A 119 10.68 20.00 -2.15
N GLY A 120 9.67 19.50 -1.42
CA GLY A 120 8.31 19.27 -1.97
C GLY A 120 8.13 17.98 -2.78
N HIS A 121 8.65 16.85 -2.29
CA HIS A 121 8.49 15.53 -2.93
C HIS A 121 7.19 14.83 -2.50
N LEU A 122 6.43 14.31 -3.47
CA LEU A 122 5.32 13.39 -3.23
C LEU A 122 5.62 12.02 -3.82
N PHE A 123 5.18 10.96 -3.16
CA PHE A 123 5.36 9.59 -3.63
C PHE A 123 4.02 8.88 -3.77
N PHE A 124 3.82 8.22 -4.91
CA PHE A 124 2.58 7.53 -5.27
C PHE A 124 2.88 6.13 -5.80
N GLY A 125 1.95 5.20 -5.59
CA GLY A 125 1.89 3.94 -6.32
C GLY A 125 0.98 4.09 -7.52
N ILE A 126 1.54 3.98 -8.72
CA ILE A 126 0.81 4.16 -9.98
C ILE A 126 0.59 2.79 -10.62
N GLY A 127 -0.66 2.47 -10.96
CA GLY A 127 -1.01 1.24 -11.65
C GLY A 127 -0.47 1.18 -13.08
N ASP A 128 -0.40 -0.02 -13.66
CA ASP A 128 0.20 -0.25 -14.98
C ASP A 128 -0.46 0.56 -16.12
N GLU A 129 -1.78 0.73 -16.08
CA GLU A 129 -2.54 1.51 -17.08
C GLU A 129 -2.08 2.97 -17.13
N ASP A 130 -2.16 3.67 -15.99
CA ASP A 130 -1.75 5.07 -15.90
C ASP A 130 -0.24 5.24 -16.10
N MET A 131 0.57 4.25 -15.71
CA MET A 131 2.00 4.23 -16.00
C MET A 131 2.27 4.15 -17.51
N GLY A 132 1.49 3.35 -18.25
CA GLY A 132 1.54 3.29 -19.72
C GLY A 132 1.20 4.66 -20.34
N THR A 133 0.13 5.28 -19.85
CA THR A 133 -0.28 6.63 -20.26
C THR A 133 0.79 7.68 -19.98
N LEU A 134 1.42 7.63 -18.81
CA LEU A 134 2.51 8.54 -18.45
C LEU A 134 3.74 8.32 -19.34
N LYS A 135 4.11 7.08 -19.65
CA LYS A 135 5.20 6.78 -20.58
C LYS A 135 4.93 7.35 -21.98
N ALA A 136 3.70 7.21 -22.49
CA ALA A 136 3.30 7.81 -23.76
C ALA A 136 3.41 9.34 -23.76
N LYS A 137 3.30 9.97 -22.59
CA LYS A 137 3.48 11.41 -22.37
C LYS A 137 4.89 11.79 -21.85
N SER A 138 5.91 10.95 -22.08
CA SER A 138 7.29 11.19 -21.63
C SER A 138 7.42 11.45 -20.12
N MET A 139 6.62 10.73 -19.33
CA MET A 139 6.53 10.84 -17.87
C MET A 139 6.09 12.23 -17.36
N ARG A 140 5.34 12.98 -18.17
CA ARG A 140 4.85 14.31 -17.81
C ARG A 140 3.38 14.30 -17.40
N MET A 141 3.06 15.16 -16.45
CA MET A 141 1.70 15.44 -15.99
C MET A 141 1.56 16.94 -15.70
N ILE A 142 0.33 17.43 -15.69
CA ILE A 142 0.02 18.82 -15.36
C ILE A 142 -0.30 18.91 -13.86
N TYR A 143 0.28 19.89 -13.18
CA TYR A 143 -0.07 20.25 -11.81
C TYR A 143 0.03 21.76 -11.61
N ALA A 144 -1.03 22.39 -11.09
CA ALA A 144 -1.08 23.84 -10.86
C ALA A 144 -0.63 24.66 -12.10
N PHE A 145 -1.11 24.27 -13.29
CA PHE A 145 -0.77 24.89 -14.58
C PHE A 145 0.71 24.75 -15.02
N THR A 146 1.48 23.90 -14.35
CA THR A 146 2.86 23.58 -14.70
C THR A 146 2.99 22.13 -15.16
N SER A 147 3.96 21.84 -16.03
CA SER A 147 4.29 20.48 -16.41
C SER A 147 5.30 19.91 -15.43
N LEU A 148 4.91 18.88 -14.69
CA LEU A 148 5.79 18.16 -13.77
C LEU A 148 6.27 16.85 -14.40
N THR A 149 7.45 16.41 -13.96
CA THR A 149 8.03 15.12 -14.37
C THR A 149 7.90 14.10 -13.24
N ILE A 150 7.30 12.96 -13.54
CA ILE A 150 7.20 11.82 -12.63
C ILE A 150 8.46 10.97 -12.79
N ARG A 151 9.07 10.58 -11.67
CA ARG A 151 10.23 9.68 -11.66
C ARG A 151 9.85 8.34 -11.03
N PRO A 152 9.78 7.24 -11.79
CA PRO A 152 9.61 5.91 -11.23
C PRO A 152 10.81 5.58 -10.34
N LYS A 153 10.55 5.10 -9.12
CA LYS A 153 11.57 4.41 -8.33
C LYS A 153 11.69 3.01 -8.91
N VAL A 154 12.86 2.67 -9.45
CA VAL A 154 13.19 1.28 -9.74
C VAL A 154 13.27 0.56 -8.40
N GLU A 155 12.27 -0.27 -8.09
CA GLU A 155 12.40 -1.21 -6.98
C GLU A 155 13.54 -2.15 -7.36
N LYS A 156 14.65 -2.08 -6.62
CA LYS A 156 15.61 -3.18 -6.62
C LYS A 156 14.81 -4.40 -6.16
N LYS A 157 14.68 -5.42 -7.01
CA LYS A 157 14.26 -6.74 -6.54
C LYS A 157 15.22 -7.10 -5.41
N THR A 158 14.74 -7.07 -4.18
CA THR A 158 15.41 -7.78 -3.10
C THR A 158 15.23 -9.24 -3.47
N GLU A 159 16.21 -9.79 -4.19
CA GLU A 159 16.36 -11.23 -4.35
C GLU A 159 16.33 -11.82 -2.94
N ALA A 160 15.28 -12.60 -2.67
CA ALA A 160 15.26 -13.47 -1.51
C ALA A 160 16.46 -14.40 -1.67
N GLY A 161 17.53 -14.10 -0.93
CA GLY A 161 18.72 -14.94 -0.90
C GLY A 161 18.33 -16.37 -0.49
N PRO A 162 19.00 -17.40 -1.03
CA PRO A 162 18.67 -18.78 -0.73
C PRO A 162 18.87 -19.03 0.77
N SER A 163 17.86 -19.57 1.44
CA SER A 163 17.99 -20.09 2.80
C SER A 163 19.08 -21.18 2.79
N LYS A 164 20.14 -20.96 3.57
CA LYS A 164 21.04 -22.01 4.02
C LYS A 164 20.34 -22.91 5.03
#